data_AF-A0A821DIT2-F1
#
_entry.id   AF-A0A821DIT2-F1
#
_cell.length_a   1.000
_cell.length_b   1.000
_cell.length_c   1.000
_cell.angle_alpha   90.00
_cell.angle_beta   90.00
_cell.angle_gamma   90.00
#
_symmetry.space_group_name_H-M   'P 1'
#
loop_
_entity.id
_entity.type
_entity.pdbx_description
1 polymer ?
#
loop_
_entity_poly.entity_id
_entity_poly.type
_entity_poly.pdbx_seq_one_letter_code
_entity_poly.pdbx_strand_id
1 'polypeptide(L)' 'MTDTKNLQKQPYSFVLADGAAPFKVLGIIELSIYFANSMTSINAHIAQNLCTDMIIGMDYTN' A
#
# COMPACT_ATOMS: atom_id res chain seq x y z
N MET A 1 -21.71 -19.33 6.33
CA MET A 1 -22.00 -18.03 6.97
C MET A 1 -20.67 -17.30 7.03
N THR A 2 -20.36 -16.55 5.98
CA THR A 2 -19.04 -15.94 5.79
C THR A 2 -19.11 -14.56 6.42
N ASP A 3 -18.28 -14.35 7.43
CA ASP A 3 -18.19 -13.11 8.19
C ASP A 3 -17.53 -12.03 7.30
N THR A 4 -18.37 -11.30 6.58
CA THR A 4 -17.95 -10.16 5.77
C THR A 4 -17.60 -9.01 6.72
N LYS A 5 -16.39 -9.03 7.27
CA LYS A 5 -15.82 -7.85 7.95
C LYS A 5 -16.03 -6.65 7.03
N ASN A 6 -16.80 -5.67 7.52
CA ASN A 6 -16.99 -4.37 6.89
C ASN A 6 -15.60 -3.76 6.62
N LEU A 7 -15.07 -3.96 5.41
CA LEU A 7 -13.96 -3.20 4.87
C LEU A 7 -14.50 -1.77 4.71
N GLN A 8 -14.35 -0.96 5.75
CA GLN A 8 -14.65 0.46 5.67
C GLN A 8 -13.82 1.02 4.51
N LYS A 9 -14.52 1.39 3.43
CA LYS A 9 -13.96 2.14 2.30
C LYS A 9 -13.63 3.55 2.78
N GLN A 10 -12.64 3.69 3.64
CA GLN A 10 -12.10 4.99 3.97
C GLN A 10 -11.19 5.42 2.81
N PRO A 11 -11.37 6.64 2.29
CA PRO A 11 -10.42 7.19 1.32
C PRO A 11 -9.06 7.34 2.02
N TYR A 12 -8.03 6.71 1.47
CA TYR A 12 -6.66 6.90 1.93
C TYR A 12 -6.04 8.03 1.12
N SER A 13 -5.35 8.93 1.80
CA SER A 13 -4.57 9.99 1.17
C SER A 13 -3.11 9.81 1.57
N PHE A 14 -2.22 9.87 0.60
CA PHE A 14 -0.79 9.67 0.77
C PHE A 14 -0.05 10.93 0.34
N VAL A 15 1.04 11.26 1.04
CA VAL A 15 1.92 12.37 0.64
C VAL A 15 2.89 11.85 -0.40
N LEU A 16 2.82 12.42 -1.60
CA LEU A 16 3.72 12.21 -2.72
C LEU A 16 4.60 13.45 -2.91
N ALA A 17 5.51 13.41 -3.89
CA ALA A 17 6.43 14.51 -4.17
C ALA A 17 5.73 15.82 -4.56
N ASP A 18 4.53 15.76 -5.12
CA ASP A 18 3.72 16.89 -5.58
C ASP A 18 2.60 17.30 -4.60
N GLY A 19 2.46 16.58 -3.48
CA GLY A 19 1.47 16.88 -2.45
C GLY A 19 0.67 15.67 -2.00
N ALA A 20 -0.48 15.90 -1.38
CA ALA A 20 -1.37 14.84 -0.92
C ALA A 20 -2.26 14.34 -2.06
N ALA A 21 -2.20 13.04 -2.34
CA ALA A 21 -2.96 12.40 -3.40
C ALA A 21 -3.90 11.31 -2.82
N PRO A 22 -5.20 11.33 -3.18
CA PRO A 22 -6.14 10.30 -2.74
C PRO A 22 -6.01 9.04 -3.59
N PHE A 23 -6.03 7.88 -2.95
CA PHE A 23 -6.10 6.57 -3.62
C PHE A 23 -7.24 5.74 -3.06
N LYS A 24 -7.92 5.01 -3.95
CA LYS A 24 -8.91 4.03 -3.55
C LYS A 24 -8.22 2.70 -3.21
N VAL A 25 -8.02 2.47 -1.93
CA VAL A 25 -7.42 1.25 -1.40
C VAL A 25 -8.47 0.15 -1.31
N LEU A 26 -8.14 -1.02 -1.85
CA LEU A 26 -8.96 -2.24 -1.82
C LEU A 26 -8.62 -3.14 -0.63
N GLY A 27 -7.39 -3.04 -0.13
CA GLY A 27 -6.91 -3.81 1.02
C GLY A 27 -5.45 -3.50 1.32
N ILE A 28 -4.96 -4.10 2.40
CA ILE A 28 -3.57 -4.01 2.84
C ILE A 28 -3.02 -5.44 2.86
N ILE A 29 -1.82 -5.63 2.33
CA ILE A 29 -1.12 -6.91 2.31
C ILE A 29 0.30 -6.73 2.88
N GLU A 30 0.84 -7.77 3.50
CA GLU A 30 2.26 -7.81 3.84
C GLU A 30 3.05 -8.32 2.63
N LEU A 31 4.03 -7.55 2.17
CA LEU A 31 4.94 -7.92 1.10
C LEU A 31 6.33 -8.18 1.66
N SER A 32 6.90 -9.33 1.34
CA SER A 32 8.32 -9.61 1.56
C SER A 32 9.12 -9.21 0.32
N ILE A 33 10.06 -8.29 0.50
CA ILE A 33 10.94 -7.75 -0.53
C ILE A 33 12.35 -8.27 -0.29
N TYR A 34 12.91 -8.93 -1.29
CA TYR A 34 14.30 -9.35 -1.30
C TYR A 34 15.14 -8.35 -2.09
N PHE A 35 16.06 -7.64 -1.41
CA PHE A 35 16.93 -6.65 -2.02
C PHE A 35 18.30 -6.61 -1.32
N ALA A 36 19.38 -6.49 -2.10
CA ALA A 36 20.76 -6.41 -1.60
C ALA A 36 21.12 -7.53 -0.60
N ASN A 37 20.71 -8.78 -0.89
CA ASN A 37 20.86 -9.95 -0.01
C ASN A 37 20.18 -9.85 1.36
N SER A 38 19.30 -8.87 1.54
CA SER A 38 18.45 -8.72 2.72
C SER A 38 16.99 -8.99 2.36
N MET A 39 16.26 -9.57 3.30
CA MET A 39 14.80 -9.70 3.23
C MET A 39 14.18 -8.67 4.17
N THR A 40 13.25 -7.86 3.65
CA THR A 40 12.45 -6.92 4.45
C THR A 40 10.96 -7.18 4.20
N SER A 41 10.11 -6.83 5.17
CA SER A 41 8.65 -6.91 5.03
C SER A 41 8.05 -5.52 5.16
N ILE A 42 7.13 -5.17 4.27
CA ILE A 42 6.38 -3.91 4.30
C ILE A 42 4.87 -4.15 4.19
N ASN A 43 4.07 -3.27 4.79
CA ASN A 43 2.62 -3.26 4.59
C ASN A 43 2.27 -2.44 3.35
N ALA A 44 1.86 -3.10 2.27
CA ALA A 44 1.50 -2.46 1.02
C ALA A 44 -0.02 -2.26 0.89
N HIS A 45 -0.43 -1.11 0.38
CA HIS A 45 -1.82 -0.79 0.09
C HIS A 45 -2.13 -1.13 -1.36
N ILE A 46 -3.15 -1.96 -1.60
CA ILE A 46 -3.59 -2.32 -2.95
C ILE A 46 -4.51 -1.22 -3.49
N ALA A 47 -4.00 -0.40 -4.40
CA ALA A 47 -4.80 0.62 -5.08
C ALA A 47 -5.63 0.02 -6.22
N GLN A 48 -6.88 0.47 -6.41
CA GLN A 48 -7.71 0.01 -7.53
C GLN A 48 -7.12 0.42 -8.89
N ASN A 49 -6.65 1.66 -8.98
CA ASN A 49 -6.09 2.23 -10.20
C ASN A 49 -4.75 2.88 -9.85
N LEU A 50 -3.70 2.47 -10.53
CA LEU A 50 -2.37 3.04 -10.44
C LEU A 50 -1.81 3.12 -11.86
N CYS A 51 -1.15 4.23 -12.20
CA CYS A 51 -0.54 4.41 -13.53
C CYS A 51 0.79 3.66 -13.69
N THR A 52 1.24 3.00 -12.63
CA THR A 52 2.44 2.17 -12.54
C THR A 52 2.11 0.89 -11.79
N ASP A 53 3.00 -0.09 -11.81
CA ASP A 53 2.80 -1.36 -11.12
C ASP A 53 2.95 -1.21 -9.60
N MET A 54 3.85 -0.33 -9.14
CA MET A 54 4.16 -0.16 -7.73
C MET A 54 4.75 1.23 -7.44
N ILE A 55 4.32 1.84 -6.34
CA ILE A 55 5.01 2.98 -5.71
C ILE A 55 5.62 2.47 -4.40
N ILE A 56 6.93 2.64 -4.25
CA ILE A 56 7.63 2.36 -2.99
C ILE A 56 7.88 3.70 -2.31
N GLY A 57 7.27 3.90 -1.14
CA GLY A 57 7.43 5.12 -0.33
C GLY A 57 8.79 5.18 0.35
N MET A 58 8.99 6.09 1.32
CA MET A 58 10.19 6.07 2.19
C MET A 58 9.95 5.29 3.49
N ASP A 59 8.75 4.72 3.65
CA ASP A 59 8.35 3.90 4.80
C ASP A 59 9.04 2.52 4.84
N TYR A 60 9.77 2.13 3.79
CA TYR A 60 10.57 0.90 3.78
C TYR A 60 11.91 1.02 4.50
N THR A 61 12.37 2.23 4.86
CA THR A 61 13.63 2.43 5.59
C THR A 61 13.35 2.67 7.07
N ASN A 62 13.63 1.65 7.87
CA ASN A 62 13.86 1.74 9.31
C ASN A 62 15.07 0.87 9.66
#